data_AF-A0A6C0B0E4-F1
#
_entry.id   AF-A0A6C0B0E4-F1
#
_cell.length_a   1.000
_cell.length_b   1.000
_cell.length_c   1.000
_cell.angle_alpha   90.00
_cell.angle_beta   90.00
_cell.angle_gamma   90.00
#
_symmetry.space_group_name_H-M   'P 1'
#
loop_
_entity.id
_entity.type
_entity.pdbx_description
1 polymer ?
#
loop_
_entity_poly.entity_id
_entity_poly.type
_entity_poly.pdbx_seq_one_letter_code
_entity_poly.pdbx_strand_id
1 'polypeptide(L)'
;MNRVEQNNRVEQNNRVEQMKKIQNEALELFIRKNADYGDAFAKYGVIGVLMRIEDKLQRSMSITKNGVNLVDDEGIRDTLIDLHNYAAMALMLMDNNKEYPNPNTLI
;
A
#
# COMPACT_ATOMS: atom_id res chain seq x y z
N MET A 1 7.53 8.13 -37.64
CA MET A 1 6.58 7.88 -36.54
C MET A 1 5.33 8.69 -36.78
N ASN A 2 4.19 8.06 -36.60
CA ASN A 2 2.88 8.56 -37.03
C ASN A 2 2.31 9.44 -35.90
N ARG A 3 1.42 10.41 -36.20
CA ARG A 3 0.75 11.23 -35.18
C ARG A 3 0.09 10.39 -34.06
N VAL A 4 -0.42 9.21 -34.40
CA VAL A 4 -0.99 8.24 -33.45
C VAL A 4 0.06 7.66 -32.50
N GLU A 5 1.26 7.34 -32.99
CA GLU A 5 2.36 6.81 -32.17
C GLU A 5 2.95 7.87 -31.24
N GLN A 6 2.98 9.13 -31.70
CA GLN A 6 3.39 10.27 -30.86
C GLN A 6 2.37 10.57 -29.77
N ASN A 7 1.07 10.57 -30.07
CA ASN A 7 0.01 10.77 -29.08
C ASN A 7 -0.02 9.65 -28.03
N ASN A 8 0.11 8.38 -28.45
CA ASN A 8 0.20 7.24 -27.54
C ASN A 8 1.44 7.32 -26.64
N ARG A 9 2.59 7.80 -27.13
CA ARG A 9 3.79 8.00 -26.29
C ARG A 9 3.61 9.14 -25.29
N VAL A 10 2.97 10.25 -25.66
CA VAL A 10 2.71 11.37 -24.75
C VAL A 10 1.73 10.95 -23.64
N GLU A 11 0.71 10.17 -23.97
CA GLU A 11 -0.26 9.66 -22.99
C GLU A 11 0.33 8.57 -22.08
N GLN A 12 1.16 7.67 -22.62
CA GLN A 12 1.94 6.68 -21.85
C GLN A 12 2.96 7.34 -20.91
N ASN A 13 3.68 8.37 -21.39
CA ASN A 13 4.59 9.17 -20.56
C ASN A 13 3.83 9.81 -19.37
N ASN A 14 2.58 10.24 -19.57
CA ASN A 14 1.78 10.82 -18.51
C ASN A 14 1.42 9.80 -17.41
N ARG A 15 1.04 8.56 -17.76
CA ARG A 15 0.68 7.53 -16.76
C ARG A 15 1.87 7.04 -15.95
N VAL A 16 3.03 6.89 -16.58
CA VAL A 16 4.28 6.54 -15.88
C VAL A 16 4.66 7.64 -14.88
N GLU A 17 4.60 8.91 -15.26
CA GLU A 17 4.89 10.03 -14.34
C GLU A 17 3.85 10.15 -13.21
N GLN A 18 2.56 9.90 -13.49
CA GLN A 18 1.53 9.81 -12.45
C GLN A 18 1.84 8.70 -11.44
N MET A 19 2.23 7.51 -11.92
CA MET A 19 2.60 6.39 -11.05
C MET A 19 3.82 6.73 -10.20
N LYS A 20 4.87 7.31 -10.79
CA LYS A 20 6.06 7.76 -10.06
C LYS A 20 5.72 8.74 -8.95
N LYS A 21 4.84 9.71 -9.24
CA LYS A 21 4.38 10.68 -8.24
C LYS A 21 3.69 9.99 -7.06
N ILE A 22 2.82 9.01 -7.34
CA ILE A 22 2.12 8.22 -6.30
C ILE A 22 3.12 7.37 -5.50
N GLN A 23 4.09 6.75 -6.16
CA GLN A 23 5.13 5.96 -5.49
C GLN A 23 5.99 6.82 -4.57
N ASN A 24 6.34 8.04 -4.98
CA ASN A 24 7.07 8.99 -4.13
C ASN A 24 6.25 9.39 -2.90
N GLU A 25 4.97 9.71 -3.08
CA GLU A 25 4.04 10.01 -1.97
C GLU A 25 3.93 8.83 -1.00
N ALA A 26 3.78 7.61 -1.53
CA ALA A 26 3.73 6.39 -0.73
C ALA A 26 5.04 6.15 0.03
N LEU A 27 6.19 6.36 -0.61
CA LEU A 27 7.51 6.25 0.00
C LEU A 27 7.70 7.25 1.15
N GLU A 28 7.34 8.51 0.96
CA GLU A 28 7.40 9.53 2.01
C GLU A 28 6.51 9.16 3.21
N LEU A 29 5.32 8.63 2.96
CA LEU A 29 4.44 8.14 4.02
C LEU A 29 5.04 6.93 4.74
N PHE A 30 5.61 5.99 4.00
CA PHE A 30 6.29 4.82 4.57
C PHE A 30 7.46 5.24 5.45
N ILE A 31 8.33 6.13 4.98
CA ILE A 31 9.49 6.64 5.76
C ILE A 31 9.03 7.19 7.11
N ARG A 32 7.96 8.01 7.10
CA ARG A 32 7.39 8.61 8.31
C ARG A 32 6.86 7.54 9.27
N LYS A 33 5.98 6.64 8.80
CA LYS A 33 5.39 5.58 9.63
C LYS A 33 6.46 4.59 10.12
N ASN A 34 7.45 4.28 9.30
CA ASN A 34 8.53 3.36 9.68
C ASN A 34 9.45 3.97 10.75
N ALA A 35 9.63 5.29 10.79
CA ALA A 35 10.33 5.95 11.90
C ALA A 35 9.57 5.79 13.24
N ASP A 36 8.24 5.79 13.19
CA ASP A 36 7.38 5.66 14.39
C ASP A 36 7.25 4.21 14.88
N TYR A 37 7.16 3.23 13.96
CA TYR A 37 6.81 1.84 14.28
C TYR A 37 7.91 0.80 13.99
N GLY A 38 8.97 1.17 13.28
CA GLY A 38 10.02 0.25 12.83
C GLY A 38 9.48 -0.98 12.10
N ASP A 39 10.15 -2.12 12.29
CA ASP A 39 9.80 -3.42 11.66
C ASP A 39 8.55 -4.10 12.27
N ALA A 40 7.66 -3.37 12.94
CA ALA A 40 6.44 -3.94 13.52
C ALA A 40 5.51 -4.61 12.48
N PHE A 41 5.61 -4.22 11.20
CA PHE A 41 4.89 -4.86 10.11
C PHE A 41 5.36 -6.30 9.84
N ALA A 42 6.63 -6.61 10.16
CA ALA A 42 7.27 -7.89 9.89
C ALA A 42 6.93 -8.99 10.90
N LYS A 43 6.40 -8.63 12.08
CA LYS A 43 6.20 -9.54 13.22
C LYS A 43 5.49 -10.86 12.88
N TYR A 44 4.51 -10.82 11.99
CA TYR A 44 3.71 -11.99 11.59
C TYR A 44 3.96 -12.38 10.13
N GLY A 45 5.09 -11.95 9.56
CA GLY A 45 5.44 -12.17 8.16
C GLY A 45 4.40 -11.64 7.18
N VAL A 46 4.37 -12.24 5.98
CA VAL A 46 3.46 -11.86 4.89
C VAL A 46 2.00 -11.98 5.31
N ILE A 47 1.64 -13.01 6.10
CA ILE A 47 0.27 -13.22 6.58
C ILE A 47 -0.21 -12.02 7.40
N GLY A 48 0.63 -11.50 8.30
CA GLY A 48 0.31 -10.30 9.08
C GLY A 48 0.09 -9.04 8.26
N VAL A 49 0.75 -8.94 7.11
CA VAL A 49 0.56 -7.83 6.18
C VAL A 49 -0.77 -7.98 5.43
N LEU A 50 -1.11 -9.20 4.99
CA LEU A 50 -2.40 -9.48 4.35
C LEU A 50 -3.60 -9.21 5.27
N MET A 51 -3.49 -9.56 6.56
CA MET A 51 -4.53 -9.23 7.55
C MET A 51 -4.74 -7.72 7.68
N ARG A 52 -3.66 -6.92 7.68
CA ARG A 52 -3.77 -5.45 7.71
C ARG A 52 -4.43 -4.88 6.46
N ILE A 53 -4.17 -5.47 5.29
CA ILE A 53 -4.85 -5.12 4.04
C ILE A 53 -6.36 -5.37 4.18
N GLU A 54 -6.74 -6.55 4.67
CA GLU A 54 -8.14 -6.91 4.90
C GLU A 54 -8.83 -5.93 5.84
N ASP A 55 -8.25 -5.66 7.02
CA ASP A 55 -8.81 -4.72 8.00
C ASP A 55 -9.04 -3.32 7.42
N LYS A 56 -8.07 -2.84 6.63
CA LYS A 56 -8.13 -1.51 6.02
C LYS A 56 -9.22 -1.45 4.93
N LEU A 57 -9.34 -2.49 4.11
CA LEU A 57 -10.39 -2.60 3.10
C LEU A 57 -11.78 -2.67 3.73
N GLN A 58 -11.98 -3.50 4.75
CA GLN A 58 -13.27 -3.62 5.44
C GLN A 58 -13.69 -2.29 6.06
N ARG A 59 -12.75 -1.55 6.68
CA ARG A 59 -13.00 -0.22 7.23
C ARG A 59 -13.45 0.76 6.14
N SER A 60 -12.75 0.81 5.02
CA SER A 60 -13.08 1.71 3.91
C SER A 60 -14.43 1.40 3.26
N MET A 61 -14.76 0.11 3.11
CA MET A 61 -16.06 -0.33 2.60
C MET A 61 -17.21 -0.02 3.56
N SER A 62 -16.99 -0.16 4.87
CA SER A 62 -17.97 0.18 5.91
C SER A 62 -18.30 1.68 5.92
N ILE A 63 -17.28 2.54 5.81
CA ILE A 63 -17.46 4.00 5.72
C ILE A 63 -18.28 4.36 4.46
N THR A 64 -17.92 3.77 3.31
CA THR A 64 -18.61 4.03 2.03
C THR A 64 -20.09 3.60 2.08
N LYS A 65 -20.39 2.47 2.73
CA LYS A 65 -21.77 1.92 2.82
C LYS A 65 -22.68 2.73 3.74
N ASN A 66 -22.13 3.28 4.82
CA ASN A 66 -22.94 3.97 5.84
C ASN A 66 -23.18 5.45 5.52
N GLY A 67 -22.66 5.96 4.39
CA GLY A 67 -22.84 7.36 3.98
C GLY A 67 -22.27 8.39 4.95
N VAL A 68 -21.50 7.94 5.95
CA VAL A 68 -20.85 8.81 6.91
C VAL A 68 -19.60 9.34 6.22
N ASN A 69 -19.69 10.55 5.67
CA ASN A 69 -18.49 11.36 5.43
C ASN A 69 -17.97 11.76 6.80
N LEU A 70 -17.18 10.88 7.41
CA LEU A 70 -16.39 11.21 8.59
C LEU A 70 -15.37 12.24 8.10
N VAL A 71 -15.67 13.50 8.39
CA VAL A 71 -14.94 14.68 7.94
C VAL A 71 -13.48 14.70 8.48
N ASP A 72 -13.14 13.77 9.37
CA ASP A 72 -11.84 13.65 10.05
C ASP A 72 -11.12 12.29 9.85
N ASP A 73 -11.70 11.32 9.13
CA ASP A 73 -11.09 9.99 8.93
C ASP A 73 -10.45 9.87 7.54
N GLU A 74 -9.22 9.32 7.49
CA GLU A 74 -8.42 9.03 6.29
C GLU A 74 -9.26 8.79 5.03
N GLY A 75 -9.05 9.62 4.02
CA GLY A 75 -9.80 9.52 2.78
C GLY A 75 -9.57 8.18 2.07
N ILE A 76 -10.43 7.84 1.11
CA ILE A 76 -10.22 6.67 0.23
C ILE A 76 -8.82 6.71 -0.41
N ARG A 77 -8.30 7.91 -0.70
CA ARG A 77 -6.94 8.09 -1.21
C ARG A 77 -5.89 7.59 -0.22
N ASP A 78 -5.94 8.03 1.02
CA ASP A 78 -4.97 7.64 2.06
C ASP A 78 -5.01 6.14 2.31
N THR A 79 -6.22 5.56 2.32
CA THR A 79 -6.41 4.11 2.35
C THR A 79 -5.70 3.41 1.19
N LEU A 80 -5.86 3.89 -0.04
CA LEU A 80 -5.22 3.28 -1.21
C LEU A 80 -3.69 3.39 -1.17
N ILE A 81 -3.14 4.49 -0.64
CA ILE A 81 -1.69 4.65 -0.44
C ILE A 81 -1.18 3.67 0.64
N ASP A 82 -1.92 3.49 1.73
CA ASP A 82 -1.58 2.50 2.75
C ASP A 82 -1.58 1.08 2.19
N LEU A 83 -2.59 0.73 1.37
CA LEU A 83 -2.65 -0.56 0.69
C LEU A 83 -1.48 -0.77 -0.28
N HIS A 84 -1.06 0.28 -0.99
CA HIS A 84 0.14 0.24 -1.83
C HIS A 84 1.39 -0.10 -1.00
N ASN A 85 1.58 0.59 0.14
CA ASN A 85 2.70 0.33 1.04
C ASN A 85 2.64 -1.07 1.68
N TYR A 86 1.45 -1.56 2.06
CA TYR A 86 1.31 -2.93 2.55
C TYR A 86 1.74 -3.96 1.49
N ALA A 87 1.33 -3.79 0.24
CA ALA A 87 1.77 -4.68 -0.83
C ALA A 87 3.30 -4.65 -1.00
N ALA A 88 3.92 -3.46 -0.99
CA ALA A 88 5.37 -3.31 -1.07
C ALA A 88 6.09 -3.98 0.12
N MET A 89 5.59 -3.79 1.35
CA MET A 89 6.13 -4.43 2.54
C MET A 89 6.03 -5.95 2.51
N ALA A 90 4.92 -6.51 2.00
CA ALA A 90 4.79 -7.95 1.82
C ALA A 90 5.87 -8.50 0.88
N LEU A 91 6.12 -7.82 -0.24
CA LEU A 91 7.19 -8.17 -1.17
C LEU A 91 8.57 -8.05 -0.51
N MET A 92 8.84 -6.98 0.24
CA MET A 92 10.07 -6.84 1.01
C MET A 92 10.29 -8.00 1.98
N LEU A 93 9.23 -8.52 2.62
CA LEU A 93 9.33 -9.68 3.51
C LEU A 93 9.64 -10.96 2.74
N MET A 94 9.03 -11.15 1.57
CA MET A 94 9.28 -12.31 0.70
C MET A 94 10.72 -12.31 0.17
N ASP A 95 11.21 -11.16 -0.29
CA ASP A 95 12.55 -11.03 -0.88
C ASP A 95 13.66 -11.15 0.18
N ASN A 96 13.38 -10.79 1.44
CA ASN A 96 14.38 -10.80 2.50
C ASN A 96 14.66 -12.18 3.12
N ASN A 97 14.02 -13.27 2.68
CA ASN A 97 14.23 -14.66 3.15
C ASN A 97 14.26 -14.86 4.67
N LYS A 98 13.78 -13.88 5.46
CA LYS A 98 13.60 -14.05 6.90
C LYS A 98 12.42 -14.98 7.06
N GLU A 99 12.68 -16.25 7.34
CA GLU A 99 11.69 -17.15 7.92
C GLU A 99 11.20 -16.49 9.22
N TYR A 100 10.08 -15.77 9.12
CA TYR A 100 9.38 -15.34 10.30
C TYR A 100 8.82 -16.60 10.96
N PRO A 101 9.08 -16.80 12.27
CA PRO A 101 8.66 -18.02 12.94
C PRO A 101 7.16 -18.21 12.72
N ASN A 102 6.80 -19.36 12.14
CA ASN A 102 5.41 -19.73 11.91
C ASN A 102 4.68 -19.65 13.26
N PRO A 103 3.63 -18.83 13.42
CA PRO A 103 2.92 -18.68 14.68
C PRO A 103 2.29 -19.98 15.18
N ASN A 104 2.16 -21.01 14.33
CA ASN A 104 1.70 -22.35 14.70
C ASN A 104 2.80 -23.28 15.25
N THR A 105 4.02 -22.78 15.48
CA THR A 105 5.14 -23.60 16.03
C THR A 105 5.27 -23.52 17.56
N LEU A 106 4.34 -22.84 18.24
CA LEU A 106 4.34 -22.63 19.70
C LEU A 106 3.22 -23.40 20.43
N ILE A 107 2.78 -24.54 19.88
CA ILE A 107 1.86 -25.47 20.56
C ILE A 107 2.56 -26.77 20.94
#